data_AF-A0A962DXN8-F1
#
_entry.id   AF-A0A962DXN8-F1
#
_cell.length_a   1.000
_cell.length_b   1.000
_cell.length_c   1.000
_cell.angle_alpha   90.00
_cell.angle_beta   90.00
_cell.angle_gamma   90.00
#
_symmetry.space_group_name_H-M   'P 1'
#
loop_
_entity.id
_entity.type
_entity.pdbx_description
1 polymer ?
#
loop_
_entity_poly.entity_id
_entity_poly.type
_entity_poly.pdbx_seq_one_letter_code
_entity_poly.pdbx_strand_id
1 'polypeptide(L)'
;EIESQYGTNFYLIEGHLRLAKEFVAKNELEKATVELNKVISLKPDQLITEFAKLRLARVYNAMAKHDEALTQVKGITIESFSSIAKEVEGDAYIAKGEAEKAKASYQAAIDAGEGYSGKRNIEMKLENS
;
A
#
# COMPACT_ATOMS: atom_id res chain seq x y z
N GLU A 1 30.98 -0.95 13.52
CA GLU A 1 30.75 -0.80 12.06
C GLU A 1 29.33 -1.19 11.65
N ILE A 2 28.85 -2.37 12.06
CA ILE A 2 27.48 -2.84 11.81
C ILE A 2 26.41 -1.87 12.37
N GLU A 3 26.49 -1.48 13.65
CA GLU A 3 25.50 -0.55 14.26
C GLU A 3 25.42 0.82 13.56
N SER A 4 26.54 1.33 13.05
CA SER A 4 26.57 2.58 12.29
C SER A 4 25.92 2.45 10.92
N GLN A 5 26.06 1.29 10.28
CA GLN A 5 25.40 0.98 9.00
C GLN A 5 23.89 0.78 9.19
N TYR A 6 23.48 0.10 10.25
CA TYR A 6 22.07 -0.04 10.62
C TYR A 6 21.43 1.32 10.95
N GLY A 7 22.11 2.16 11.74
CA GLY A 7 21.66 3.53 12.01
C GLY A 7 21.52 4.36 10.74
N THR A 8 22.50 4.29 9.84
CA THR A 8 22.46 4.97 8.53
C THR A 8 21.26 4.50 7.70
N ASN A 9 21.03 3.19 7.62
CA ASN A 9 19.88 2.63 6.88
C ASN A 9 18.55 3.07 7.49
N PHE A 10 18.43 3.12 8.81
CA PHE A 10 17.22 3.61 9.48
C PHE A 10 16.90 5.06 9.09
N TYR A 11 17.89 5.97 9.16
CA TYR A 11 17.68 7.37 8.77
C TYR A 11 17.37 7.54 7.28
N LEU A 12 17.97 6.72 6.41
CA LEU A 12 17.65 6.71 4.97
C LEU A 12 16.22 6.23 4.70
N ILE A 13 15.78 5.16 5.36
CA ILE A 13 14.40 4.66 5.27
C ILE A 13 13.41 5.75 5.66
N GLU A 14 13.60 6.37 6.83
CA GLU A 14 12.74 7.46 7.32
C GLU A 14 12.71 8.65 6.35
N GLY A 15 13.87 9.03 5.79
CA GLY A 15 13.98 10.09 4.79
C GLY A 15 13.17 9.79 3.53
N HIS A 16 13.32 8.60 2.97
CA HIS A 16 12.59 8.17 1.78
C HIS A 16 11.07 8.04 2.05
N LEU A 17 10.66 7.52 3.20
CA LEU A 17 9.25 7.43 3.58
C LEU A 17 8.61 8.82 3.73
N ARG A 18 9.35 9.81 4.25
CA ARG A 18 8.89 11.19 4.37
C ARG A 18 8.76 11.86 3.00
N LEU A 19 9.77 11.72 2.14
CA LEU A 19 9.72 12.25 0.77
C LEU A 19 8.56 11.63 -0.03
N ALA A 20 8.37 10.31 0.07
CA ALA A 20 7.23 9.65 -0.57
C ALA A 20 5.89 10.27 -0.14
N LYS A 21 5.70 10.51 1.17
CA LYS A 21 4.50 11.15 1.70
C LYS A 21 4.33 12.58 1.16
N GLU A 22 5.40 13.36 1.10
CA GLU A 22 5.39 14.72 0.56
C GLU A 22 5.02 14.74 -0.92
N PHE A 23 5.61 13.84 -1.71
CA PHE A 23 5.31 13.70 -3.13
C PHE A 23 3.86 13.29 -3.38
N VAL A 24 3.30 12.37 -2.59
CA VAL A 24 1.86 12.07 -2.65
C VAL A 24 1.02 13.31 -2.36
N ALA A 25 1.36 14.09 -1.32
CA ALA A 25 0.63 15.31 -0.98
C ALA A 25 0.69 16.39 -2.08
N LYS A 26 1.77 16.39 -2.89
CA LYS A 26 1.96 17.27 -4.05
C LYS A 26 1.42 16.68 -5.37
N ASN A 27 0.79 15.51 -5.33
CA ASN A 27 0.36 14.74 -6.51
C ASN A 27 1.52 14.40 -7.48
N GLU A 28 2.76 14.36 -7.00
CA GLU A 28 3.95 13.94 -7.76
C GLU A 28 4.14 12.42 -7.62
N LEU A 29 3.14 11.66 -8.10
CA LEU A 29 2.99 10.24 -7.78
C LEU A 29 4.16 9.38 -8.28
N GLU A 30 4.72 9.67 -9.46
CA GLU A 30 5.91 8.97 -9.97
C GLU A 30 7.08 9.11 -9.01
N LYS A 31 7.32 10.31 -8.47
CA LYS A 31 8.40 10.52 -7.49
C LYS A 31 8.13 9.75 -6.20
N ALA A 32 6.87 9.71 -5.75
CA ALA A 32 6.51 8.89 -4.60
C ALA A 32 6.83 7.40 -4.82
N THR A 33 6.57 6.86 -6.02
CA THR A 33 6.93 5.46 -6.33
C THR A 33 8.43 5.23 -6.27
N VAL A 34 9.24 6.18 -6.74
CA VAL A 34 10.71 6.09 -6.70
C VAL A 34 11.19 5.99 -5.25
N GLU A 35 10.69 6.87 -4.38
CA GLU A 35 11.11 6.89 -2.98
C GLU A 35 10.68 5.62 -2.22
N LEU A 36 9.48 5.10 -2.47
CA LEU A 36 9.01 3.84 -1.86
C LEU A 36 9.83 2.62 -2.34
N ASN A 37 10.22 2.59 -3.61
CA ASN A 37 11.10 1.55 -4.13
C ASN A 37 12.51 1.64 -3.54
N LYS A 38 13.03 2.84 -3.27
CA LYS A 38 14.30 3.01 -2.54
C LYS A 38 14.22 2.38 -1.15
N VAL A 39 13.13 2.60 -0.40
CA VAL A 39 12.92 1.96 0.92
C VAL A 39 13.02 0.44 0.79
N ILE A 40 12.33 -0.17 -0.17
CA ILE A 40 12.36 -1.62 -0.38
C ILE A 40 13.77 -2.10 -0.78
N SER A 41 14.49 -1.34 -1.62
CA SER A 41 15.85 -1.69 -2.06
C SER A 41 16.90 -1.66 -0.95
N LEU A 42 16.64 -0.91 0.13
CA LEU A 42 17.48 -0.91 1.34
C LEU A 42 17.33 -2.21 2.15
N LYS A 43 16.43 -3.11 1.73
CA LYS A 43 16.16 -4.42 2.35
C LYS A 43 15.94 -4.31 3.87
N PRO A 44 14.97 -3.49 4.32
CA PRO A 44 14.62 -3.43 5.73
C PRO A 44 13.95 -4.74 6.16
N ASP A 45 13.55 -4.82 7.43
CA ASP A 45 12.75 -5.94 7.90
C ASP A 45 11.41 -6.07 7.14
N GLN A 46 10.72 -7.19 7.41
CA GLN A 46 9.45 -7.50 6.75
C GLN A 46 8.38 -6.44 7.01
N LEU A 47 8.30 -5.91 8.23
CA LEU A 47 7.30 -4.93 8.63
C LEU A 47 7.40 -3.66 7.78
N ILE A 48 8.61 -3.09 7.68
CA ILE A 48 8.85 -1.90 6.87
C ILE A 48 8.70 -2.19 5.38
N THR A 49 9.16 -3.36 4.93
CA THR A 49 9.04 -3.76 3.51
C THR A 49 7.56 -3.83 3.09
N GLU A 50 6.72 -4.53 3.84
CA GLU A 50 5.30 -4.68 3.52
C GLU A 50 4.54 -3.36 3.69
N PHE A 51 4.89 -2.55 4.68
CA PHE A 51 4.34 -1.20 4.83
C PHE A 51 4.65 -0.31 3.62
N ALA A 52 5.88 -0.35 3.10
CA ALA A 52 6.25 0.37 1.89
C ALA A 52 5.49 -0.15 0.65
N LYS A 53 5.31 -1.48 0.53
CA LYS A 53 4.49 -2.08 -0.54
C LYS A 53 3.03 -1.67 -0.49
N LEU A 54 2.40 -1.61 0.68
CA LEU A 54 1.02 -1.11 0.83
C LEU A 54 0.88 0.33 0.35
N ARG A 55 1.82 1.21 0.75
CA ARG A 55 1.83 2.60 0.29
C ARG A 55 2.04 2.67 -1.21
N LEU A 56 2.95 1.86 -1.75
CA LEU A 56 3.25 1.82 -3.18
C LEU A 56 2.04 1.35 -3.99
N ALA A 57 1.30 0.35 -3.51
CA ALA A 57 0.07 -0.13 -4.13
C ALA A 57 -0.98 0.99 -4.26
N ARG A 58 -1.16 1.78 -3.20
CA ARG A 58 -2.09 2.91 -3.20
C ARG A 58 -1.67 4.02 -4.15
N VAL A 59 -0.37 4.32 -4.24
CA VAL A 59 0.15 5.27 -5.22
C VAL A 59 -0.10 4.76 -6.64
N TYR A 60 0.12 3.47 -6.91
CA TYR A 60 -0.19 2.88 -8.20
C TYR A 60 -1.69 2.97 -8.55
N ASN A 61 -2.59 2.69 -7.61
CA ASN A 61 -4.03 2.89 -7.85
C ASN A 61 -4.37 4.36 -8.18
N ALA A 62 -3.76 5.33 -7.47
CA ALA A 62 -3.95 6.75 -7.78
C ALA A 62 -3.39 7.16 -9.16
N MET A 63 -2.44 6.40 -9.70
CA MET A 63 -1.89 6.55 -11.05
C MET A 63 -2.64 5.75 -12.13
N ALA A 64 -3.77 5.11 -11.79
CA ALA A 64 -4.49 4.17 -12.64
C ALA A 64 -3.66 2.93 -13.07
N LYS A 65 -2.61 2.61 -12.32
CA LYS A 65 -1.70 1.45 -12.51
C LYS A 65 -2.16 0.26 -11.68
N HIS A 66 -3.37 -0.22 -11.96
CA HIS A 66 -4.06 -1.18 -11.09
C HIS A 66 -3.38 -2.54 -11.04
N ASP A 67 -2.75 -3.01 -12.13
CA ASP A 67 -2.04 -4.29 -12.14
C ASP A 67 -0.75 -4.24 -11.30
N GLU A 68 -0.04 -3.11 -11.31
CA GLU A 68 1.08 -2.89 -10.40
C GLU A 68 0.62 -2.83 -8.93
N ALA A 69 -0.52 -2.18 -8.65
CA ALA A 69 -1.10 -2.15 -7.31
C ALA A 69 -1.43 -3.56 -6.80
N LEU A 70 -2.12 -4.37 -7.62
CA LEU A 70 -2.44 -5.77 -7.33
C LEU A 70 -1.18 -6.60 -7.08
N THR A 71 -0.10 -6.35 -7.83
CA THR A 71 1.18 -7.04 -7.64
C THR A 71 1.80 -6.73 -6.29
N GLN A 72 1.73 -5.48 -5.82
CA GLN A 72 2.27 -5.11 -4.51
C GLN A 72 1.50 -5.77 -3.36
N VAL A 73 0.16 -5.77 -3.39
CA VAL A 73 -0.66 -6.32 -2.30
C VAL A 73 -0.61 -7.85 -2.21
N LYS A 74 -0.32 -8.56 -3.30
CA LYS A 74 -0.06 -10.02 -3.29
C LYS A 74 1.14 -10.41 -2.42
N GLY A 75 2.07 -9.47 -2.19
CA GLY A 75 3.26 -9.70 -1.38
C GLY A 75 3.09 -9.37 0.10
N ILE A 76 1.87 -9.09 0.56
CA ILE A 76 1.56 -8.77 1.96
C ILE A 76 1.16 -10.06 2.67
N THR A 77 1.84 -10.35 3.77
CA THR A 77 1.66 -11.58 4.56
C THR A 77 1.44 -11.29 6.04
N ILE A 78 1.75 -10.07 6.50
CA ILE A 78 1.48 -9.63 7.87
C ILE A 78 -0.05 -9.51 8.06
N GLU A 79 -0.58 -10.24 9.02
CA GLU A 79 -2.03 -10.34 9.28
C GLU A 79 -2.65 -8.97 9.57
N SER A 80 -1.97 -8.12 10.36
CA SER A 80 -2.46 -6.77 10.69
C SER A 80 -2.53 -5.83 9.48
N PHE A 81 -1.91 -6.19 8.35
CA PHE A 81 -1.97 -5.47 7.09
C PHE A 81 -3.00 -6.05 6.11
N SER A 82 -3.56 -7.22 6.41
CA SER A 82 -4.50 -7.93 5.53
C SER A 82 -5.69 -7.06 5.13
N SER A 83 -6.33 -6.41 6.11
CA SER A 83 -7.48 -5.55 5.86
C SER A 83 -7.16 -4.39 4.89
N ILE A 84 -6.00 -3.76 5.06
CA ILE A 84 -5.53 -2.67 4.18
C ILE A 84 -5.22 -3.22 2.78
N ALA A 85 -4.53 -4.35 2.69
CA ALA A 85 -4.19 -4.98 1.41
C ALA A 85 -5.47 -5.32 0.61
N LYS A 86 -6.48 -5.85 1.28
CA LYS A 86 -7.77 -6.22 0.69
C LYS A 86 -8.61 -5.02 0.27
N GLU A 87 -8.57 -3.92 1.03
CA GLU A 87 -9.20 -2.68 0.59
C GLU A 87 -8.58 -2.16 -0.71
N VAL A 88 -7.24 -2.14 -0.79
CA VAL A 88 -6.51 -1.68 -1.99
C VAL A 88 -6.75 -2.60 -3.19
N GLU A 89 -6.85 -3.90 -2.97
CA GLU A 89 -7.23 -4.90 -3.97
C GLU A 89 -8.64 -4.61 -4.51
N GLY A 90 -9.61 -4.32 -3.64
CA GLY A 90 -10.96 -3.93 -4.04
C GLY A 90 -11.00 -2.64 -4.86
N ASP A 91 -10.27 -1.61 -4.43
CA ASP A 91 -10.15 -0.33 -5.14
C ASP A 91 -9.60 -0.54 -6.56
N ALA A 92 -8.59 -1.41 -6.71
CA ALA A 92 -8.01 -1.75 -8.00
C ALA A 92 -9.02 -2.49 -8.89
N TYR A 93 -9.75 -3.47 -8.36
CA TYR A 93 -10.73 -4.23 -9.13
C TYR A 93 -11.93 -3.38 -9.57
N ILE A 94 -12.43 -2.47 -8.72
CA ILE A 94 -13.47 -1.51 -9.12
C ILE A 94 -13.02 -0.64 -10.28
N ALA A 95 -11.81 -0.08 -10.20
CA ALA A 95 -11.30 0.79 -11.26
C ALA A 95 -11.10 0.05 -12.59
N LYS A 96 -10.89 -1.27 -12.55
CA LYS A 96 -10.84 -2.15 -13.72
C LYS A 96 -12.20 -2.61 -14.24
N GLY A 97 -13.30 -2.28 -13.57
CA GLY A 97 -14.65 -2.76 -13.90
C GLY A 97 -14.91 -4.21 -13.48
N GLU A 98 -14.07 -4.78 -12.61
CA GLU A 98 -14.16 -6.16 -12.12
C GLU A 98 -14.97 -6.22 -10.81
N ALA A 99 -16.23 -5.79 -10.86
CA ALA A 99 -17.12 -5.58 -9.71
C ALA A 99 -17.18 -6.76 -8.72
N GLU A 100 -17.37 -7.99 -9.22
CA GLU A 100 -17.48 -9.18 -8.36
C GLU A 100 -16.19 -9.44 -7.56
N LYS A 101 -15.02 -9.21 -8.16
CA LYS A 101 -13.74 -9.35 -7.45
C LYS A 101 -13.54 -8.24 -6.44
N ALA A 102 -14.02 -7.04 -6.74
CA ALA A 102 -13.96 -5.95 -5.80
C ALA A 102 -14.83 -6.21 -4.57
N LYS A 103 -16.08 -6.67 -4.75
CA LYS A 103 -16.97 -7.06 -3.66
C LYS A 103 -16.34 -8.11 -2.75
N ALA A 104 -15.78 -9.17 -3.34
CA ALA A 104 -15.07 -10.19 -2.59
C ALA A 104 -13.88 -9.62 -1.80
N SER A 105 -13.16 -8.66 -2.37
CA SER A 105 -12.00 -8.03 -1.72
C SER A 105 -12.42 -7.10 -0.59
N TYR A 106 -13.45 -6.27 -0.77
CA TYR A 106 -13.96 -5.41 0.29
C TYR A 106 -14.58 -6.21 1.44
N GLN A 107 -15.30 -7.29 1.16
CA GLN A 107 -15.78 -8.18 2.21
C GLN A 107 -14.61 -8.77 3.01
N ALA A 108 -13.59 -9.29 2.33
CA ALA A 108 -12.40 -9.81 3.00
C ALA A 108 -11.65 -8.72 3.81
N ALA A 109 -11.69 -7.46 3.37
CA ALA A 109 -11.11 -6.34 4.11
C ALA A 109 -11.86 -6.07 5.42
N ILE A 110 -13.20 -6.05 5.38
CA ILE A 110 -14.10 -5.86 6.52
C ILE A 110 -13.92 -6.99 7.55
N ASP A 111 -13.80 -8.22 7.08
CA ASP A 111 -13.62 -9.41 7.93
C ASP A 111 -12.24 -9.37 8.64
N ALA A 112 -11.23 -8.80 7.99
CA ALA A 112 -9.88 -8.68 8.52
C ALA A 112 -9.65 -7.45 9.42
N GLY A 113 -10.53 -6.43 9.39
CA GLY A 113 -10.41 -5.24 10.24
C GLY A 113 -10.96 -3.94 9.65
N GLU A 114 -10.33 -2.82 10.00
CA GLU A 114 -10.79 -1.45 9.66
C GLU A 114 -10.27 -0.93 8.31
N GLY A 115 -9.29 -1.61 7.72
CA GLY A 115 -8.55 -1.18 6.53
C GLY A 115 -7.89 0.18 6.70
N TYR A 116 -7.62 0.85 5.59
CA TYR A 116 -6.99 2.16 5.56
C TYR A 116 -8.00 3.30 5.68
N SER A 117 -9.16 3.18 5.01
CA SER A 117 -10.18 4.24 5.06
C SER A 117 -11.11 4.13 6.26
N GLY A 118 -11.08 3.04 7.04
CA GLY A 118 -12.01 2.77 8.13
C GLY A 118 -13.15 1.86 7.67
N LYS A 119 -13.61 0.94 8.54
CA LYS A 119 -14.54 -0.13 8.16
C LYS A 119 -15.81 0.37 7.49
N ARG A 120 -16.39 1.45 8.03
CA ARG A 120 -17.59 2.13 7.48
C ARG A 120 -17.41 2.55 6.02
N ASN A 121 -16.23 3.04 5.65
CA ASN A 121 -15.97 3.47 4.27
C ASN A 121 -15.85 2.27 3.33
N ILE A 122 -15.29 1.16 3.81
CA ILE A 122 -15.19 -0.09 3.05
C ILE A 122 -16.58 -0.70 2.84
N GLU A 123 -17.45 -0.67 3.85
CA GLU A 123 -18.86 -1.08 3.74
C GLU A 123 -19.58 -0.26 2.64
N MET A 124 -19.41 1.05 2.63
CA MET A 124 -19.98 1.90 1.56
C MET A 124 -19.39 1.57 0.19
N LYS A 125 -18.09 1.27 0.09
CA LYS A 125 -17.47 0.83 -1.18
C LYS A 125 -18.09 -0.48 -1.66
N LEU A 126 -18.28 -1.45 -0.76
CA LEU A 126 -18.90 -2.74 -1.05
C LEU A 126 -20.34 -2.59 -1.58
N GLU A 127 -21.14 -1.74 -0.96
CA GLU A 127 -22.51 -1.46 -1.37
C GLU A 127 -22.61 -0.81 -2.76
N ASN A 128 -21.62 0.02 -3.11
CA ASN A 128 -21.57 0.76 -4.39
C ASN A 128 -20.74 0.06 -5.47
N SER A 129 -20.29 -1.18 -5.22
CA SER A 129 -19.47 -1.99 -6.14
C SER A 129 -20.27 -2.71 -7.22
#